data_AF-A0A9P6PPD2-F1
#
_entry.id   AF-A0A9P6PPD2-F1
#
_cell.length_a   1.000
_cell.length_b   1.000
_cell.length_c   1.000
_cell.angle_alpha   90.00
_cell.angle_beta   90.00
_cell.angle_gamma   90.00
#
_symmetry.space_group_name_H-M   'P 1'
#
loop_
_entity.id
_entity.type
_entity.pdbx_description
1 polymer ?
#
loop_
_entity_poly.entity_id
_entity_poly.type
_entity_poly.pdbx_seq_one_letter_code
_entity_poly.pdbx_strand_id
1 'polypeptide(L)' 'MLIKEYRITNNCSNAEYQVAQLYNVAEMSKAESGGGEGVEILTNEPYEDEYRKGQYTHK' A
#
# COMPACT_ATOMS: atom_id res chain seq x y z
N MET A 1 11.77 15.46 -15.65
CA MET A 1 10.91 14.85 -14.62
C MET A 1 9.46 15.07 -15.04
N LEU A 2 8.69 14.00 -15.24
CA LEU A 2 7.28 14.07 -15.64
C LEU A 2 6.41 13.76 -14.42
N ILE A 3 5.63 14.73 -13.95
CA ILE A 3 4.69 14.54 -12.83
C ILE A 3 3.30 14.34 -13.42
N LYS A 4 2.59 13.32 -12.94
CA LYS A 4 1.19 13.05 -13.26
C LYS A 4 0.41 12.88 -11.97
N GLU A 5 -0.72 13.57 -11.87
CA GLU A 5 -1.66 13.44 -10.75
C GLU A 5 -2.85 12.60 -11.21
N TYR A 6 -3.18 11.57 -10.43
CA TYR A 6 -4.32 10.70 -10.67
C TYR A 6 -5.34 10.92 -9.56
N ARG A 7 -6.50 11.51 -9.92
CA ARG A 7 -7.62 11.69 -9.00
C ARG A 7 -8.59 10.53 -9.16
N ILE A 8 -8.71 9.71 -8.13
CA ILE A 8 -9.54 8.50 -8.13
C ILE A 8 -10.75 8.77 -7.25
N THR A 9 -11.91 9.03 -7.87
CA THR A 9 -13.17 9.09 -7.14
C THR A 9 -13.58 7.68 -6.77
N ASN A 10 -13.89 7.46 -5.49
CA ASN A 10 -14.44 6.19 -5.01
C ASN A 10 -15.73 6.44 -4.22
N ASN A 11 -16.47 5.37 -3.95
CA ASN A 11 -17.70 5.38 -3.17
C ASN A 11 -17.49 4.91 -1.72
N CYS A 12 -16.26 5.00 -1.20
CA CYS A 12 -15.92 4.61 0.16
C CYS A 12 -15.71 5.86 1.02
N SER A 13 -16.05 5.76 2.30
CA SER A 13 -15.55 6.72 3.29
C SER A 13 -14.03 6.57 3.48
N ASN A 14 -13.39 7.59 4.05
CA ASN A 14 -11.94 7.56 4.31
C ASN A 14 -11.53 6.35 5.18
N ALA A 15 -12.35 5.99 6.18
CA ALA A 15 -12.07 4.87 7.06
C ALA A 15 -12.18 3.52 6.33
N GLU A 16 -13.20 3.36 5.48
CA GLU A 16 -13.36 2.14 4.66
C GLU A 16 -12.23 2.01 3.65
N TYR A 17 -11.83 3.11 3.00
CA TYR A 17 -10.73 3.09 2.03
C TYR A 17 -9.40 2.70 2.68
N GLN A 18 -9.12 3.19 3.90
CA GLN A 18 -7.91 2.84 4.64
C GLN A 18 -7.78 1.33 4.86
N VAL A 19 -8.87 0.65 5.22
CA VAL A 19 -8.88 -0.81 5.42
C VAL A 19 -8.86 -1.54 4.07
N ALA A 20 -9.67 -1.09 3.10
CA ALA A 20 -9.80 -1.73 1.79
C ALA A 20 -8.49 -1.68 0.99
N GLN A 21 -7.73 -0.58 1.08
CA GLN A 21 -6.44 -0.44 0.41
C GLN A 21 -5.44 -1.49 0.92
N LEU A 22 -5.33 -1.66 2.24
CA LEU A 22 -4.41 -2.63 2.85
C LEU A 22 -4.77 -4.07 2.45
N TYR A 23 -6.07 -4.40 2.47
CA TYR A 23 -6.55 -5.71 2.02
C TYR A 23 -6.25 -5.97 0.55
N ASN A 24 -6.59 -5.03 -0.35
CA ASN A 24 -6.34 -5.17 -1.78
C ASN A 24 -4.85 -5.32 -2.09
N VAL A 25 -3.98 -4.56 -1.41
CA VAL A 25 -2.53 -4.69 -1.60
C VAL A 25 -2.03 -6.09 -1.22
N ALA A 26 -2.53 -6.66 -0.11
CA ALA A 26 -2.15 -8.01 0.30
C ALA A 26 -2.64 -9.08 -0.70
N GLU A 27 -3.91 -9.01 -1.11
CA GLU A 27 -4.50 -9.97 -2.06
C GLU A 27 -3.85 -9.89 -3.44
N MET A 28 -3.60 -8.68 -3.97
CA MET A 28 -2.88 -8.51 -5.24
C MET A 28 -1.44 -9.00 -5.14
N SER A 29 -0.73 -8.70 -4.05
CA SER A 29 0.65 -9.18 -3.87
C SER A 29 0.70 -10.72 -3.86
N LYS A 30 -0.31 -11.37 -3.28
CA LYS A 30 -0.45 -12.83 -3.28
C LYS A 30 -0.81 -13.40 -4.65
N ALA A 31 -1.70 -12.73 -5.39
CA ALA A 31 -2.13 -13.17 -6.73
C ALA A 31 -0.99 -13.09 -7.76
N GLU A 32 -0.17 -12.04 -7.68
CA GLU A 32 0.97 -11.81 -8.59
C GLU A 32 2.23 -12.59 -8.20
N SER A 33 2.27 -13.21 -7.02
CA SER A 33 3.42 -14.01 -6.58
C SER A 33 3.30 -15.45 -7.09
N GLY A 34 3.95 -15.74 -8.23
CA GLY A 34 3.98 -17.06 -8.84
C GLY A 34 5.03 -17.19 -9.95
N GLY A 35 5.67 -18.36 -10.07
CA GLY A 35 6.57 -18.67 -11.21
C GLY A 35 8.01 -18.13 -11.11
N GLY A 36 8.44 -17.63 -9.95
CA GLY A 36 9.81 -17.09 -9.73
C GLY A 36 9.88 -15.57 -9.72
N GLU A 37 8.77 -14.88 -9.97
CA GLU A 37 8.57 -13.43 -9.80
C GLU A 37 7.47 -13.19 -8.75
N GLY A 38 7.60 -12.15 -7.93
CA GLY A 38 6.67 -11.87 -6.84
C GLY A 38 7.08 -10.67 -5.99
N VAL A 39 6.31 -10.40 -4.94
CA VAL A 39 6.53 -9.28 -4.01
C VAL A 39 7.00 -9.84 -2.67
N GLU A 40 8.24 -9.56 -2.28
CA GLU A 40 8.80 -9.97 -0.98
C GLU A 40 8.77 -8.78 -0.01
N ILE A 41 8.09 -8.92 1.12
CA ILE A 41 8.09 -7.86 2.13
C ILE A 41 9.33 -8.02 3.01
N LEU A 42 10.32 -7.13 2.84
CA LEU A 42 11.56 -7.14 3.61
C LEU A 42 11.37 -6.52 5.00
N THR A 43 10.59 -5.44 5.11
CA THR A 43 10.27 -4.79 6.39
C THR A 43 8.86 -4.23 6.37
N ASN A 44 8.11 -4.41 7.47
CA ASN A 44 6.79 -3.80 7.66
C ASN A 44 6.61 -3.37 9.13
N GLU A 45 7.01 -2.13 9.43
CA GLU A 45 7.08 -1.64 10.81
C GLU A 45 6.37 -0.29 10.96
N PRO A 46 5.72 -0.03 12.11
CA PRO A 46 5.21 1.29 12.41
C PRO A 46 6.39 2.27 12.57
N TYR A 47 6.24 3.48 12.05
CA TYR A 47 7.24 4.55 12.22
C TYR A 47 6.59 5.83 12.77
N GLU A 48 7.42 6.60 13.46
CA GLU A 48 7.10 7.91 14.01
C GLU A 48 8.30 8.83 13.82
N ASP A 49 8.10 9.98 13.18
CA ASP A 49 9.07 11.07 13.06
C ASP A 49 8.54 12.33 13.77
N GLU A 50 9.30 13.42 13.78
CA GLU A 50 8.91 14.68 14.45
C GLU A 50 7.57 15.27 13.95
N TYR A 51 7.09 14.87 12.77
CA TYR A 51 5.93 15.44 12.10
C TYR A 51 4.83 14.42 11.78
N ARG A 52 5.12 13.12 11.74
CA ARG A 52 4.25 12.10 11.15
C ARG A 52 4.36 10.75 11.86
N LYS A 53 3.25 10.02 11.83
CA LYS A 53 3.15 8.62 12.23
C LYS A 53 2.56 7.84 11.07
N GLY A 54 3.03 6.62 10.85
CA GLY A 54 2.52 5.78 9.77
C GLY A 54 3.07 4.37 9.78
N GLN A 55 2.79 3.64 8.71
CA GLN A 55 3.35 2.32 8.46
C GLN A 55 4.41 2.42 7.36
N TYR A 56 5.61 1.92 7.62
CA TYR A 56 6.68 1.82 6.63
C TYR A 56 6.70 0.40 6.08
N THR A 57 6.74 0.27 4.75
CA THR A 57 6.85 -1.03 4.09
C THR A 57 7.93 -0.95 3.02
N HIS A 58 8.90 -1.86 3.09
CA HIS A 58 9.90 -2.10 2.05
C HIS A 58 9.57 -3.44 1.39
N LYS A 59 9.39 -3.39 0.07
CA LYS A 59 9.00 -4.51 -0.79
C LYS A 59 10.01 -4.66 -1.90
#